data_AF-A0AA42BQZ1-F1
#
_entry.id   AF-A0AA42BQZ1-F1
#
_cell.length_a   1.000
_cell.length_b   1.000
_cell.length_c   1.000
_cell.angle_alpha   90.00
_cell.angle_beta   90.00
_cell.angle_gamma   90.00
#
_symmetry.space_group_name_H-M   'P 1'
#
loop_
_entity.id
_entity.type
_entity.pdbx_description
1 polymer ?
#
loop_
_entity_poly.entity_id
_entity_poly.type
_entity_poly.pdbx_seq_one_letter_code
_entity_poly.pdbx_strand_id
1 'polypeptide(L)' 'YTTLGFVAKRESIDSSLEQTGGFLRTTYGASVKHELSELVKIKADLGYGTDELVFSAARKDERLAAQTSIEYSVL' A
#
# COMPACT_ATOMS: atom_id res chain seq x y z
N TYR A 1 -2.88 -9.58 20.74
CA TYR A 1 -3.88 -8.53 20.46
C TYR A 1 -3.40 -7.50 19.46
N THR A 2 -2.18 -6.96 19.55
CA THR A 2 -1.65 -6.05 18.52
C THR A 2 -0.72 -6.78 17.54
N THR A 3 -0.85 -6.48 16.25
CA THR A 3 0.04 -6.91 15.17
C THR A 3 0.48 -5.67 14.39
N LEU A 4 1.78 -5.56 14.18
CA LEU A 4 2.37 -4.54 13.33
C LEU A 4 2.88 -5.20 12.06
N GLY A 5 2.58 -4.61 10.91
CA GLY A 5 3.06 -5.03 9.60
C GLY A 5 3.83 -3.91 8.94
N PHE A 6 4.95 -4.27 8.32
CA PHE A 6 5.72 -3.35 7.49
C PHE A 6 5.92 -4.01 6.14
N VAL A 7 5.62 -3.29 5.07
CA VAL A 7 5.78 -3.77 3.70
C VAL A 7 6.69 -2.79 2.97
N ALA A 8 7.74 -3.31 2.36
CA ALA A 8 8.53 -2.61 1.38
C ALA A 8 8.60 -3.50 0.14
N LYS A 9 7.99 -3.04 -0.95
CA LYS A 9 7.89 -3.80 -2.20
C LYS A 9 8.39 -2.91 -3.33
N ARG A 10 9.20 -3.48 -4.20
CA ARG A 10 9.60 -2.86 -5.47
C ARG A 10 9.28 -3.82 -6.59
N GLU A 11 8.49 -3.38 -7.55
CA GLU A 11 8.06 -4.21 -8.68
C GLU A 11 8.14 -3.46 -10.00
N SER A 12 8.47 -4.19 -11.07
CA SER A 12 8.40 -3.68 -12.43
C SER A 12 7.03 -4.05 -13.00
N ILE A 13 6.27 -3.05 -13.43
CA ILE A 13 4.95 -3.21 -14.04
C ILE A 13 5.09 -2.90 -15.52
N ASP A 14 4.89 -3.92 -16.36
CA ASP A 14 4.86 -3.72 -17.79
C ASP A 14 3.52 -3.05 -18.17
N SER A 15 3.59 -1.85 -18.75
CA SER A 15 2.39 -1.11 -19.15
C SER A 15 2.18 -1.26 -20.64
N SER A 16 1.17 -2.04 -21.01
CA SER A 16 0.71 -2.19 -22.40
C SER A 16 0.07 -0.92 -22.98
N LEU A 17 -0.17 0.10 -22.14
CA LEU A 17 -0.99 1.26 -22.45
C LEU A 17 -0.21 2.41 -23.12
N GLU A 18 1.12 2.49 -22.95
CA GLU A 18 1.91 3.61 -23.52
C GLU A 18 2.97 3.22 -24.56
N GLN A 19 3.17 1.94 -24.91
CA GLN A 19 4.29 1.48 -25.79
C GLN A 19 5.71 1.89 -25.33
N THR A 20 5.82 2.71 -24.29
CA THR A 20 7.04 3.14 -23.62
C THR A 20 7.20 2.27 -22.39
N GLY A 21 8.32 1.55 -22.35
CA GLY A 21 8.50 0.39 -21.47
C GLY A 21 8.29 0.64 -19.98
N GLY A 22 8.12 -0.50 -19.29
CA GLY A 22 7.82 -0.71 -17.88
C GLY A 22 7.96 0.45 -16.89
N PHE A 23 7.01 0.51 -15.96
CA PHE A 23 7.06 1.36 -14.78
C PHE A 23 7.75 0.61 -13.63
N LEU A 24 8.50 1.33 -12.82
CA LEU A 24 9.01 0.84 -11.56
C LEU A 24 8.12 1.38 -10.44
N ARG A 25 7.40 0.49 -9.76
CA ARG A 25 6.59 0.82 -8.59
C ARG A 25 7.34 0.46 -7.33
N THR A 26 7.50 1.44 -6.45
CA THR A 26 7.99 1.22 -5.09
C THR A 26 6.88 1.54 -4.11
N THR A 27 6.52 0.59 -3.26
CA THR A 27 5.46 0.73 -2.25
C THR A 27 6.04 0.47 -0.87
N TYR A 28 5.84 1.43 0.01
CA TYR A 28 6.07 1.31 1.45
C TYR A 28 4.73 1.30 2.15
N GLY A 29 4.60 0.46 3.17
CA GLY A 29 3.38 0.33 3.95
C GLY A 29 3.68 0.05 5.40
N ALA A 30 2.88 0.63 6.28
CA ALA A 30 2.82 0.31 7.70
C ALA A 30 1.37 -0.03 8.04
N SER A 31 1.16 -1.14 8.74
CA SER A 31 -0.15 -1.55 9.21
C SER A 31 -0.11 -1.83 10.70
N VAL A 32 -1.18 -1.42 11.38
CA VAL A 32 -1.42 -1.69 12.79
C VAL A 32 -2.78 -2.34 12.88
N LYS A 33 -2.81 -3.59 13.33
CA LYS A 33 -4.03 -4.29 13.71
C LYS A 33 -4.04 -4.45 15.22
N HIS A 34 -5.11 -4.01 15.86
CA HIS A 34 -5.31 -4.18 17.29
C HIS A 34 -6.66 -4.84 17.57
N GLU A 35 -6.63 -5.97 18.26
CA GLU A 35 -7.81 -6.71 18.66
C GLU A 35 -8.18 -6.28 20.09
N LEU A 36 -9.25 -5.50 20.23
CA LEU A 36 -9.75 -5.05 21.53
C LEU A 36 -10.47 -6.20 22.26
N SER A 37 -11.18 -7.03 21.50
CA SER A 37 -11.84 -8.25 21.97
C SER A 37 -11.98 -9.23 20.81
N GLU A 38 -12.48 -10.44 21.06
CA GLU A 38 -12.76 -11.42 19.99
C GLU A 38 -13.74 -10.88 18.94
N LEU A 39 -14.62 -9.96 19.35
CA LEU A 39 -15.66 -9.37 18.50
C LEU A 39 -15.25 -8.03 17.88
N VAL A 40 -14.29 -7.30 18.46
CA VAL A 40 -13.93 -5.94 18.01
C VAL A 40 -12.46 -5.89 17.61
N LYS A 41 -12.21 -5.54 16.35
CA LYS A 41 -10.85 -5.38 15.79
C LYS A 41 -10.73 -4.02 15.14
N ILE A 42 -9.62 -3.35 15.42
CA ILE A 42 -9.25 -2.08 14.81
C ILE A 42 -8.08 -2.35 13.86
N LYS A 43 -8.12 -1.76 12.67
CA LYS A 43 -7.02 -1.78 11.70
C LYS A 43 -6.75 -0.35 11.24
N ALA A 44 -5.48 0.01 11.16
CA ALA A 44 -5.00 1.26 10.58
C ALA A 44 -3.87 0.92 9.61
N ASP A 45 -3.99 1.40 8.38
CA ASP A 45 -3.05 1.14 7.29
C ASP A 45 -2.60 2.47 6.71
N LEU A 46 -1.29 2.61 6.55
CA LEU A 46 -0.62 3.75 5.92
C LEU A 46 0.22 3.21 4.77
N GLY A 47 0.04 3.76 3.58
CA GLY A 47 0.76 3.37 2.37
C GLY A 47 1.33 4.60 1.67
N TYR A 48 2.57 4.48 1.21
CA TYR A 48 3.22 5.42 0.32
C TYR A 48 3.73 4.67 -0.90
N GLY A 49 3.41 5.14 -2.09
CA GLY A 49 3.80 4.51 -3.35
C GLY A 49 4.40 5.53 -4.32
N THR A 50 5.43 5.14 -5.03
CA THR A 50 6.03 5.94 -6.10
C THR A 50 6.09 5.13 -7.39
N ASP A 51 5.57 5.68 -8.47
CA ASP A 51 5.68 5.13 -9.81
C ASP A 51 6.70 5.96 -10.61
N GLU A 52 7.75 5.30 -11.10
CA GLU A 52 8.80 5.89 -11.92
C GLU A 52 8.81 5.25 -13.31
N LEU A 53 8.83 6.06 -14.37
CA LEU A 53 8.89 5.58 -15.75
C LEU A 53 10.34 5.30 -16.16
N VAL A 54 10.66 4.06 -16.55
CA VAL A 54 12.06 3.59 -16.70
C VAL A 54 12.80 4.28 -17.86
N PHE A 55 12.09 4.66 -18.92
CA PHE A 55 12.69 5.18 -20.16
C PHE A 55 12.63 6.72 -20.31
N SER A 56 11.86 7.42 -19.48
CA SER A 56 11.84 8.88 -19.46
C SER A 56 11.73 9.36 -18.03
N ALA A 57 12.72 10.14 -17.57
CA ALA A 57 12.73 10.75 -16.24
C ALA A 57 11.65 11.83 -16.04
N ALA A 58 10.71 11.97 -16.98
CA ALA A 58 9.74 13.06 -17.01
C ALA A 58 8.53 12.85 -16.09
N ARG A 59 8.26 11.61 -15.64
CA ARG A 59 7.06 11.31 -14.85
C ARG A 59 7.38 10.46 -13.62
N LYS A 60 7.30 11.11 -12.46
CA LYS A 60 7.26 10.49 -11.14
C LYS A 60 5.89 10.79 -10.53
N ASP A 61 5.12 9.76 -10.23
CA ASP A 61 3.82 9.89 -9.56
C ASP A 61 3.94 9.36 -8.13
N GLU A 62 3.53 10.16 -7.15
CA GLU A 62 3.61 9.83 -5.74
C GLU A 62 2.19 9.70 -5.17
N ARG A 63 1.94 8.62 -4.43
CA ARG A 63 0.63 8.30 -3.86
C ARG A 63 0.77 8.08 -2.37
N LEU A 64 -0.05 8.79 -1.60
CA LEU A 64 -0.24 8.53 -0.18
C LEU A 64 -1.64 7.96 0.02
N ALA A 65 -1.73 6.83 0.71
CA ALA A 65 -2.97 6.20 1.09
C ALA A 65 -3.00 6.02 2.60
N ALA A 66 -4.11 6.40 3.23
CA ALA A 66 -4.34 6.16 4.64
C ALA A 66 -5.74 5.56 4.80
N GLN A 67 -5.85 4.49 5.57
CA GLN A 67 -7.10 3.81 5.84
C GLN A 67 -7.20 3.45 7.31
N THR A 68 -8.37 3.68 7.90
CA THR A 68 -8.71 3.17 9.22
C THR A 68 -10.02 2.40 9.13
N SER A 69 -10.11 1.29 9.86
CA SER A 69 -11.31 0.46 9.89
C SER A 69 -11.52 -0.16 11.26
N ILE A 70 -12.80 -0.34 11.59
CA ILE A 70 -13.26 -1.02 12.79
C ILE A 70 -14.15 -2.16 12.32
N GLU A 71 -13.81 -3.37 12.71
CA GLU A 71 -14.54 -4.59 12.41
C GLU A 71 -15.23 -5.04 13.71
N TYR A 72 -16.56 -5.15 13.66
CA TYR A 72 -17.37 -5.67 14.76
C TYR A 72 -18.16 -6.88 14.29
N SER A 73 -17.98 -8.02 14.94
CA SER A 73 -18.71 -9.25 14.67
C SER A 73 -19.83 -9.44 15.69
N VAL A 74 -21.04 -9.69 15.20
CA VAL A 74 -22.20 -10.10 16.02
C VAL A 74 -22.55 -11.53 15.62
N LEU A 75 -22.71 -12.39 16.62
CA LEU A 75 -23.13 -13.80 16.47
C LEU A 75 -24.50 -13.94 15.80
#